data_AF-A0A820I9C5-F1
#
_entry.id   AF-A0A820I9C5-F1
#
_cell.length_a   1.000
_cell.length_b   1.000
_cell.length_c   1.000
_cell.angle_alpha   90.00
_cell.angle_beta   90.00
_cell.angle_gamma   90.00
#
_symmetry.space_group_name_H-M   'P 1'
#
loop_
_entity.id
_entity.type
_entity.pdbx_description
1 polymer ?
#
loop_
_entity_poly.entity_id
_entity_poly.type
_entity_poly.pdbx_seq_one_letter_code
_entity_poly.pdbx_strand_id
1 'polypeptide(L)'
;QDIQRFCSARTPGNAQILDCLKDNQNKVSTACYAKLRKREKLDVILPENDYSLMSKCAIIIQKFCSNEKKQNILSCLRRNINQDAMPNLCRRVLYHRLMVLNSAINRSQ
;
A
#
# COMPACT_ATOMS: atom_id res chain seq x y z
N GLN A 1 20.54 -4.86 8.92
CA GLN A 1 20.52 -5.87 10.00
C GLN A 1 19.11 -6.43 10.20
N ASP A 2 18.11 -5.64 10.57
CA ASP A 2 16.74 -6.15 10.83
C ASP A 2 16.09 -6.87 9.64
N ILE A 3 16.30 -6.37 8.42
CA ILE A 3 15.81 -7.04 7.19
C ILE A 3 16.36 -8.46 7.09
N GLN A 4 17.66 -8.65 7.31
CA GLN A 4 18.28 -9.98 7.24
C GLN A 4 17.82 -10.88 8.41
N ARG A 5 17.56 -10.28 9.58
CA ARG A 5 17.14 -11.01 10.78
C ARG A 5 15.70 -11.50 10.71
N PHE A 6 14.79 -10.69 10.17
CA PHE A 6 13.34 -10.96 10.23
C PHE A 6 12.71 -11.23 8.86
N CYS A 7 13.33 -10.77 7.77
CA CYS A 7 12.72 -10.69 6.46
C CYS A 7 13.60 -11.27 5.34
N SER A 8 14.63 -12.06 5.66
CA SER A 8 15.54 -12.67 4.68
C SER A 8 14.82 -13.59 3.68
N ALA A 9 13.73 -14.24 4.10
CA ALA A 9 12.90 -15.09 3.25
C ALA A 9 11.93 -14.33 2.34
N ARG A 10 11.83 -13.00 2.46
CA ARG A 10 10.94 -12.18 1.62
C ARG A 10 11.67 -11.75 0.37
N THR A 11 10.98 -11.84 -0.77
CA THR A 11 11.51 -11.35 -2.04
C THR A 11 11.55 -9.81 -2.02
N PRO A 12 12.68 -9.19 -2.38
CA PRO A 12 12.74 -7.74 -2.57
C PRO A 12 11.76 -7.29 -3.66
N GLY A 13 11.02 -6.21 -3.41
CA GLY A 13 10.00 -5.66 -4.33
C GLY A 13 8.60 -5.62 -3.73
N ASN A 14 7.68 -4.91 -4.39
CA ASN A 14 6.26 -4.79 -4.01
C ASN A 14 6.00 -4.45 -2.53
N ALA A 15 6.93 -3.70 -1.91
CA ALA A 15 6.94 -3.38 -0.49
C ALA A 15 6.97 -4.59 0.48
N GLN A 16 7.25 -5.82 0.02
CA GLN A 16 7.18 -7.02 0.87
C GLN A 16 8.14 -7.00 2.06
N ILE A 17 9.33 -6.43 1.86
CA ILE A 17 10.30 -6.23 2.95
C ILE A 17 9.76 -5.22 3.97
N LEU A 18 9.11 -4.15 3.49
CA LEU A 18 8.51 -3.15 4.38
C LEU A 18 7.34 -3.72 5.17
N ASP A 19 6.47 -4.48 4.51
CA ASP A 19 5.34 -5.17 5.15
C ASP A 19 5.85 -6.14 6.24
N CYS A 20 6.88 -6.94 5.93
CA CYS A 20 7.49 -7.83 6.92
C CYS A 20 8.13 -7.09 8.11
N LEU A 21 8.77 -5.94 7.88
CA LEU A 21 9.32 -5.12 8.97
C LEU A 21 8.21 -4.52 9.84
N LYS A 22 7.05 -4.17 9.25
CA LYS A 22 5.86 -3.71 9.99
C LYS A 22 5.25 -4.83 10.85
N ASP A 23 5.16 -6.04 10.30
CA ASP A 23 4.69 -7.23 11.05
C ASP A 23 5.59 -7.52 12.27
N ASN A 24 6.88 -7.19 12.17
CA ASN A 24 7.87 -7.37 13.23
C ASN A 24 8.24 -6.08 13.98
N GLN A 25 7.43 -5.02 13.90
CA GLN A 25 7.77 -3.69 14.42
C GLN A 25 8.15 -3.66 15.91
N ASN A 26 7.66 -4.61 16.71
CA ASN A 26 7.98 -4.71 18.15
C ASN A 26 9.30 -5.46 18.43
N LYS A 27 9.90 -6.07 17.40
CA LYS A 27 11.11 -6.91 17.50
C LYS A 27 12.31 -6.33 16.75
N VAL A 28 12.08 -5.41 15.82
CA VAL A 28 13.15 -4.71 15.09
C VAL A 28 13.89 -3.74 16.01
N SER A 29 15.11 -3.38 15.63
CA SER A 29 15.90 -2.36 16.34
C SER A 29 15.16 -1.02 16.46
N THR A 30 15.47 -0.24 17.49
CA THR A 30 14.92 1.12 17.71
C THR A 30 15.12 2.02 16.49
N ALA A 31 16.28 1.92 15.83
CA ALA A 31 16.58 2.69 14.63
C ALA A 31 15.70 2.29 13.43
N CYS A 32 15.40 0.99 13.28
CA CYS A 32 14.48 0.51 12.26
C CYS A 32 13.04 0.96 12.55
N TYR A 33 12.59 0.83 13.80
CA TYR A 33 11.28 1.28 14.23
C TYR A 33 11.06 2.78 13.97
N ALA A 34 12.03 3.63 14.32
CA ALA A 34 11.96 5.07 14.06
C ALA A 34 11.80 5.40 12.55
N LYS A 35 12.51 4.66 11.68
CA LYS A 35 12.38 4.78 10.22
C LYS A 35 11.02 4.30 9.71
N LEU A 36 10.48 3.22 10.25
CA LEU A 36 9.12 2.74 9.93
C LEU A 36 8.08 3.80 10.28
N ARG A 37 8.14 4.36 11.49
CA ARG A 37 7.23 5.44 11.92
C ARG A 37 7.33 6.70 11.07
N LYS A 38 8.55 7.12 10.71
CA LYS A 38 8.75 8.25 9.79
C LYS A 38 8.11 7.97 8.43
N ARG A 39 8.26 6.76 7.91
CA ARG A 39 7.66 6.35 6.64
C ARG A 39 6.14 6.30 6.71
N GLU A 40 5.56 5.76 7.77
CA GLU A 40 4.10 5.77 7.97
C GLU A 40 3.53 7.19 7.96
N LYS A 41 4.20 8.14 8.62
CA LYS A 41 3.80 9.55 8.59
C LYS A 41 3.87 10.14 7.18
N LEU A 42 4.93 9.81 6.42
CA LEU A 42 5.09 10.26 5.03
C LEU A 42 4.06 9.62 4.09
N ASP A 43 3.72 8.35 4.27
CA ASP A 43 2.70 7.64 3.49
C ASP A 43 1.29 8.25 3.70
N VAL A 44 1.05 8.85 4.89
CA VAL A 44 -0.17 9.62 5.19
C VAL A 44 -0.17 10.98 4.51
N ILE A 45 0.98 11.67 4.46
CA ILE A 45 1.10 13.04 3.94
C ILE A 45 1.23 13.05 2.41
N LEU A 46 1.80 12.01 1.78
CA LEU A 46 2.07 11.94 0.33
C LEU A 46 1.49 10.66 -0.31
N PRO A 47 0.16 10.58 -0.50
CA PRO A 47 -0.51 9.42 -1.13
C PRO A 47 -0.08 9.17 -2.58
N GLU A 48 0.46 10.21 -3.24
CA GLU A 48 0.93 10.21 -4.62
C GLU A 48 2.21 9.37 -4.86
N ASN A 49 2.83 8.88 -3.79
CA ASN A 49 3.94 7.93 -3.83
C ASN A 49 3.59 6.53 -3.29
N ASP A 50 2.30 6.17 -3.28
CA ASP A 50 1.86 4.83 -2.88
C ASP A 50 2.27 3.76 -3.89
N TYR A 51 3.57 3.45 -3.87
CA TYR A 51 4.21 2.43 -4.68
C TYR A 51 3.55 1.06 -4.45
N SER A 52 3.01 0.81 -3.26
CA SER A 52 2.27 -0.43 -2.95
C SER A 52 1.00 -0.53 -3.80
N LEU A 53 0.22 0.55 -3.90
CA LEU A 53 -0.95 0.61 -4.79
C LEU A 53 -0.54 0.56 -6.26
N MET A 54 0.38 1.41 -6.69
CA MET A 54 0.78 1.51 -8.10
C MET A 54 1.36 0.18 -8.62
N SER A 55 2.19 -0.50 -7.84
CA SER A 55 2.74 -1.82 -8.21
C SER A 55 1.68 -2.92 -8.20
N LYS A 56 0.91 -3.06 -7.12
CA LYS A 56 -0.09 -4.13 -6.99
C LYS A 56 -1.23 -3.97 -8.00
N CYS A 57 -1.51 -2.75 -8.44
CA CYS A 57 -2.57 -2.41 -9.39
C CYS A 57 -2.08 -2.12 -10.82
N ALA A 58 -0.79 -2.32 -11.11
CA ALA A 58 -0.16 -1.89 -12.37
C ALA A 58 -0.93 -2.34 -13.63
N ILE A 59 -1.41 -3.59 -13.66
CA ILE A 59 -2.16 -4.14 -14.80
C ILE A 59 -3.43 -3.35 -15.08
N ILE A 60 -4.26 -3.07 -14.07
CA ILE A 60 -5.46 -2.27 -14.25
C ILE A 60 -5.11 -0.81 -14.56
N ILE A 61 -4.08 -0.26 -13.90
CA ILE A 61 -3.67 1.13 -14.16
C ILE A 61 -3.32 1.29 -15.63
N GLN A 62 -2.49 0.40 -16.16
CA GLN A 62 -2.07 0.45 -17.56
C GLN A 62 -3.24 0.24 -18.52
N LYS A 63 -4.15 -0.70 -18.20
CA LYS A 63 -5.23 -1.09 -19.11
C LYS A 63 -6.43 -0.14 -19.08
N PHE A 64 -6.75 0.47 -17.94
CA PHE A 64 -7.97 1.23 -17.73
C PHE A 64 -7.77 2.65 -17.20
N CYS A 65 -6.61 2.97 -16.62
CA CYS A 65 -6.37 4.26 -15.95
C CYS A 65 -5.15 5.02 -16.52
N SER A 66 -4.63 4.64 -17.69
CA SER A 66 -3.41 5.23 -18.28
C SER A 66 -3.58 6.71 -18.65
N ASN A 67 -4.80 7.14 -18.96
CA ASN A 67 -5.13 8.52 -19.31
C ASN A 67 -5.59 9.36 -18.10
N GLU A 68 -5.65 8.77 -16.90
CA GLU A 68 -6.06 9.49 -15.69
C GLU A 68 -4.90 10.25 -15.08
N LYS A 69 -5.18 11.44 -14.55
CA LYS A 69 -4.19 12.17 -13.76
C LYS A 69 -3.86 11.38 -12.49
N LYS A 70 -2.64 11.50 -11.96
CA LYS A 70 -2.17 10.74 -10.78
C LYS A 70 -3.14 10.82 -9.60
N GLN A 71 -3.70 12.00 -9.32
CA GLN A 71 -4.69 12.22 -8.26
C GLN A 71 -6.01 11.43 -8.45
N ASN A 72 -6.33 11.03 -9.68
CA ASN A 72 -7.55 10.33 -10.03
C ASN A 72 -7.37 8.81 -10.14
N ILE A 73 -6.13 8.29 -10.10
CA ILE A 73 -5.85 6.87 -10.28
C ILE A 73 -6.60 6.02 -9.26
N LEU A 74 -6.66 6.44 -7.99
CA LEU A 74 -7.41 5.71 -6.97
C LEU A 74 -8.91 5.64 -7.29
N SER A 75 -9.50 6.73 -7.76
CA SER A 75 -10.91 6.78 -8.19
C SER A 75 -11.16 5.89 -9.40
N CYS A 76 -10.25 5.87 -10.37
CA CYS A 76 -10.33 4.97 -11.52
C CYS A 76 -10.23 3.49 -11.10
N LEU A 77 -9.31 3.15 -10.18
CA LEU A 77 -9.16 1.81 -9.64
C LEU A 77 -10.42 1.31 -8.93
N ARG A 78 -11.09 2.20 -8.16
CA ARG A 78 -12.37 1.87 -7.50
C ARG A 78 -13.47 1.54 -8.52
N ARG A 79 -13.59 2.32 -9.61
CA ARG A 79 -14.60 2.07 -10.66
C ARG A 79 -14.36 0.76 -11.40
N ASN A 80 -13.11 0.31 -11.47
CA ASN A 80 -12.71 -0.90 -12.20
C ASN A 80 -12.41 -2.11 -11.29
N ILE A 81 -12.86 -2.10 -10.03
CA ILE A 81 -12.53 -3.15 -9.04
C ILE A 81 -13.05 -4.56 -9.40
N ASN A 82 -14.11 -4.62 -10.20
CA ASN A 82 -14.77 -5.85 -10.63
C ASN A 82 -14.29 -6.36 -12.00
N GLN A 83 -13.32 -5.69 -12.64
CA GLN A 83 -12.77 -6.16 -13.91
C GLN A 83 -12.01 -7.49 -13.71
N ASP A 84 -12.12 -8.43 -14.65
CA ASP A 84 -11.41 -9.72 -14.59
C ASP A 84 -9.90 -9.53 -14.56
N ALA A 85 -9.41 -8.47 -15.21
CA ALA A 85 -8.00 -8.09 -15.20
C ALA A 85 -7.52 -7.51 -13.86
N MET A 86 -8.38 -7.38 -12.84
CA MET A 86 -8.04 -6.83 -11.52
C MET A 86 -7.25 -7.83 -10.68
N PRO A 87 -5.97 -7.57 -10.36
CA PRO A 87 -5.19 -8.48 -9.53
C PRO A 87 -5.77 -8.63 -8.13
N ASN A 88 -5.80 -9.85 -7.60
CA ASN A 88 -6.28 -10.12 -6.24
C ASN A 88 -5.60 -9.24 -5.17
N LEU A 89 -4.31 -8.96 -5.34
CA LEU A 89 -3.55 -8.10 -4.44
C LEU A 89 -3.99 -6.63 -4.53
N CYS A 90 -4.26 -6.10 -5.73
CA CYS A 90 -4.82 -4.77 -5.90
C CYS A 90 -6.19 -4.67 -5.23
N ARG A 91 -7.06 -5.67 -5.48
CA ARG A 91 -8.40 -5.73 -4.92
C ARG A 91 -8.37 -5.68 -3.39
N ARG A 92 -7.47 -6.45 -2.76
CA ARG A 92 -7.26 -6.44 -1.30
C ARG A 92 -6.82 -5.06 -0.78
N VAL A 93 -5.86 -4.42 -1.45
CA VAL A 93 -5.39 -3.08 -1.06
C VAL A 93 -6.51 -2.04 -1.15
N LEU A 94 -7.30 -2.09 -2.23
CA LEU A 94 -8.45 -1.20 -2.41
C LEU A 94 -9.51 -1.42 -1.31
N TYR A 95 -9.87 -2.67 -1.01
CA TYR A 95 -10.82 -2.96 0.07
C TYR A 95 -10.32 -2.48 1.44
N HIS A 96 -9.06 -2.74 1.77
CA HIS A 96 -8.48 -2.27 3.03
C HIS A 96 -8.53 -0.73 3.13
N ARG A 97 -8.19 -0.02 2.04
CA ARG A 97 -8.29 1.45 1.97
C ARG A 97 -9.72 1.94 2.15
N LEU A 98 -10.69 1.30 1.49
CA LEU A 98 -12.11 1.65 1.61
C LEU A 98 -12.65 1.41 3.02
N MET A 99 -12.27 0.29 3.65
CA MET A 99 -12.65 0.00 5.04
C MET A 99 -12.09 1.05 6.00
N VAL A 100 -10.81 1.43 5.86
CA VAL A 100 -10.21 2.47 6.69
C VAL A 100 -10.91 3.82 6.49
N LEU A 101 -11.20 4.22 5.25
CA LEU A 101 -11.92 5.46 4.96
C LEU A 101 -13.35 5.45 5.52
N ASN A 102 -14.10 4.37 5.37
CA ASN A 102 -15.44 4.23 5.95
C ASN A 102 -15.38 4.26 7.48
N SER A 103 -14.36 3.65 8.08
CA SER A 103 -14.15 3.69 9.54
C SER A 103 -13.69 5.06 10.06
N ALA A 104 -13.09 5.89 9.20
CA ALA A 104 -12.73 7.28 9.52
C ALA A 104 -13.97 8.18 9.43
N ILE A 105 -14.84 7.97 8.43
CA ILE A 105 -16.12 8.68 8.28
C ILE A 105 -17.06 8.34 9.46
N ASN A 106 -17.12 7.09 9.89
CA ASN A 106 -17.94 6.66 11.03
C ASN A 106 -17.37 7.08 12.41
N ARG A 107 -16.16 7.64 12.47
CA ARG A 107 -15.59 8.24 13.70
C ARG A 107 -15.73 9.75 13.75
N SER A 108 -16.17 10.37 12.65
CA SER A 108 -16.46 11.80 12.54
C SER A 108 -17.95 12.13 12.64
N GLN A 109 -18.77 11.17 13.08
CA GLN A 109 -20.15 11.37 13.53
C GLN A 109 -20.26 11.00 15.01
#